data_AF-X0RFG3-F1
#
_entry.id   AF-X0RFG3-F1
#
_cell.length_a   1.000
_cell.length_b   1.000
_cell.length_c   1.000
_cell.angle_alpha   90.00
_cell.angle_beta   90.00
_cell.angle_gamma   90.00
#
_symmetry.space_group_name_H-M   'P 1'
#
loop_
_entity.id
_entity.type
_entity.pdbx_description
1 polymer ?
#
loop_
_entity_poly.entity_id
_entity_poly.type
_entity_poly.pdbx_seq_one_letter_code
_entity_poly.pdbx_strand_id
1 'polypeptide(L)'
;NKEEKSKREELYNRLYERQELFDRNLPGTVTDALERNPLLKKSFRSGQKYEEKYKFKEAIKVYEKCLHDLSIPEEDKIGFNILIGNCYYFLSKLNQAEKHFKESLNVLRRAENKITKLPAKSTALGNLGNIYHNLGKPDEALEYYQQALEINRKLGYEQGTAHNLNNLGILYNELGKPDEALKYQEEALEISKKFKDEQAIANSLTNTGIIYTDSGKPEEALKLFQEALEINKKNKYQEGIANVFNNIGLAHSNLRKTDQAIDYYQKALKINKKIGYKEGVATNLGNIGLIYITLGKSKEALKYYQEALEVFIHMDAQPRIEILLKLIKIIEEEKKEK
;
A
#
# COMPACT_ATOMS: atom_id res chain seq x y z
N ASN A 1 -13.64 -24.05 8.57
CA ASN A 1 -14.28 -23.67 9.84
C ASN A 1 -14.89 -22.26 9.68
N LYS A 2 -16.18 -22.05 10.00
CA LYS A 2 -16.91 -20.79 9.71
C LYS A 2 -16.38 -19.60 10.51
N GLU A 3 -15.83 -19.83 11.70
CA GLU A 3 -15.19 -18.80 12.53
C GLU A 3 -13.81 -18.34 12.02
N GLU A 4 -13.04 -19.23 11.38
CA GLU A 4 -11.72 -18.90 10.81
C GLU A 4 -11.82 -18.10 9.51
N LYS A 5 -12.87 -18.34 8.72
CA LYS A 5 -13.15 -17.58 7.50
C LYS A 5 -13.61 -16.16 7.86
N SER A 6 -14.46 -16.04 8.88
CA SER A 6 -14.95 -14.76 9.42
C SER A 6 -13.82 -13.90 10.01
N LYS A 7 -12.86 -14.50 10.73
CA LYS A 7 -11.73 -13.77 11.35
C LYS A 7 -10.61 -13.43 10.35
N ARG A 8 -10.53 -14.08 9.18
CA ARG A 8 -9.63 -13.69 8.08
C ARG A 8 -10.26 -12.64 7.16
N GLU A 9 -11.57 -12.70 6.90
CA GLU A 9 -12.30 -11.68 6.12
C GLU A 9 -12.33 -10.34 6.87
N GLU A 10 -12.62 -10.31 8.18
CA GLU A 10 -12.68 -9.05 8.97
C GLU A 10 -11.31 -8.37 9.16
N LEU A 11 -10.25 -9.19 9.17
CA LEU A 11 -8.89 -8.76 9.44
C LEU A 11 -8.16 -8.31 8.18
N TYR A 12 -8.54 -8.83 7.02
CA TYR A 12 -8.10 -8.40 5.69
C TYR A 12 -8.87 -7.16 5.20
N ASN A 13 -10.16 -7.04 5.56
CA ASN A 13 -11.02 -5.88 5.30
C ASN A 13 -10.56 -4.56 5.91
N ARG A 14 -9.74 -4.58 6.97
CA ARG A 14 -9.22 -3.34 7.56
C ARG A 14 -7.90 -2.87 6.96
N LEU A 15 -7.14 -3.77 6.31
CA LEU A 15 -5.77 -3.52 5.83
C LEU A 15 -5.78 -2.70 4.55
N TYR A 16 -6.65 -3.10 3.63
CA TYR A 16 -6.86 -2.42 2.36
C TYR A 16 -7.84 -1.23 2.42
N GLU A 17 -8.42 -0.95 3.60
CA GLU A 17 -9.31 0.20 3.78
C GLU A 17 -8.59 1.47 4.25
N ARG A 18 -7.25 1.49 4.43
CA ARG A 18 -6.61 2.74 4.87
C ARG A 18 -5.17 3.02 4.42
N GLN A 19 -4.48 2.10 3.74
CA GLN A 19 -3.15 2.38 3.17
C GLN A 19 -3.12 2.52 1.63
N GLU A 20 -4.16 2.08 0.93
CA GLU A 20 -4.36 2.36 -0.51
C GLU A 20 -5.87 2.48 -0.80
N LEU A 21 -6.52 3.49 -0.22
CA LEU A 21 -7.88 3.85 -0.61
C LEU A 21 -7.81 4.52 -1.99
N PHE A 22 -7.71 3.70 -3.04
CA PHE A 22 -8.25 4.09 -4.33
C PHE A 22 -9.66 4.62 -4.09
N ASP A 23 -9.99 5.76 -4.68
CA ASP A 23 -11.37 6.26 -4.61
C ASP A 23 -12.28 5.19 -5.23
N ARG A 24 -12.97 4.43 -4.36
CA ARG A 24 -13.96 3.43 -4.77
C ARG A 24 -15.27 4.12 -5.14
N ASN A 25 -15.39 5.44 -4.91
CA ASN A 25 -16.52 6.20 -5.41
C ASN A 25 -16.38 6.31 -6.92
N LEU A 26 -17.39 5.79 -7.60
CA LEU A 26 -17.53 5.94 -9.02
C LEU A 26 -17.49 7.44 -9.35
N PRO A 27 -16.70 7.88 -10.34
CA PRO A 27 -16.95 9.19 -10.91
C PRO A 27 -18.40 9.20 -11.39
N GLY A 28 -19.10 10.31 -11.14
CA GLY A 28 -20.57 10.39 -11.20
C GLY A 28 -21.24 9.94 -12.51
N THR A 29 -20.47 9.66 -13.56
CA THR A 29 -20.93 9.07 -14.80
C THR A 29 -21.50 7.67 -14.66
N VAL A 30 -20.81 6.76 -13.98
CA VAL A 30 -21.23 5.34 -13.93
C VAL A 30 -22.55 5.16 -13.18
N THR A 31 -22.84 6.05 -12.23
CA THR A 31 -24.09 6.00 -11.44
C THR A 31 -25.32 6.08 -12.34
N ASP A 32 -25.31 6.95 -13.35
CA ASP A 32 -26.44 7.16 -14.25
C ASP A 32 -26.72 5.93 -15.13
N ALA A 33 -25.70 5.29 -15.70
CA ALA A 33 -25.91 4.05 -16.47
C ALA A 33 -26.33 2.88 -15.58
N LEU A 34 -25.81 2.79 -14.35
CA LEU A 34 -26.26 1.77 -13.40
C LEU A 34 -27.73 1.98 -13.01
N GLU A 35 -28.21 3.22 -12.93
CA GLU A 35 -29.63 3.50 -12.69
C GLU A 35 -30.52 3.12 -13.86
N ARG A 36 -30.07 3.38 -15.09
CA ARG A 36 -30.82 3.06 -16.32
C ARG A 36 -30.81 1.57 -16.67
N ASN A 37 -29.78 0.82 -16.27
CA ASN A 37 -29.62 -0.60 -16.59
C ASN A 37 -29.51 -1.48 -15.32
N PRO A 38 -30.63 -2.07 -14.84
CA PRO A 38 -30.65 -2.93 -13.66
C PRO A 38 -29.76 -4.18 -13.76
N LEU A 39 -29.56 -4.73 -14.96
CA LEU A 39 -28.71 -5.90 -15.19
C LEU A 39 -27.23 -5.53 -15.07
N LEU A 40 -26.84 -4.38 -15.61
CA LEU A 40 -25.51 -3.80 -15.43
C LEU A 40 -25.26 -3.51 -13.94
N LYS A 41 -26.22 -2.91 -13.24
CA LYS A 41 -26.16 -2.67 -11.79
C LYS A 41 -25.95 -3.95 -10.99
N LYS A 42 -26.66 -5.01 -11.34
CA LYS A 42 -26.49 -6.33 -10.71
C LYS A 42 -25.10 -6.91 -10.98
N SER A 43 -24.60 -6.79 -12.21
CA SER A 43 -23.27 -7.24 -12.60
C SER A 43 -22.20 -6.47 -11.85
N PHE A 44 -22.23 -5.14 -11.86
CA PHE A 44 -21.33 -4.28 -11.09
C PHE A 44 -21.28 -4.66 -9.61
N ARG A 45 -22.45 -4.82 -8.95
CA ARG A 45 -22.53 -5.25 -7.55
C ARG A 45 -21.94 -6.65 -7.33
N SER A 46 -22.00 -7.53 -8.32
CA SER A 46 -21.31 -8.82 -8.23
C SER A 46 -19.80 -8.67 -8.27
N GLY A 47 -19.28 -7.74 -9.08
CA GLY A 47 -17.86 -7.37 -9.11
C GLY A 47 -17.40 -6.85 -7.76
N GLN A 48 -18.15 -5.92 -7.16
CA GLN A 48 -17.85 -5.38 -5.82
C GLN A 48 -17.82 -6.49 -4.76
N LYS A 49 -18.78 -7.43 -4.80
CA LYS A 49 -18.77 -8.60 -3.90
C LYS A 49 -17.57 -9.51 -4.10
N TYR A 50 -17.00 -9.57 -5.31
CA TYR A 50 -15.75 -10.28 -5.55
C TYR A 50 -14.56 -9.49 -5.01
N GLU A 51 -14.52 -8.17 -5.16
CA GLU A 51 -13.49 -7.31 -4.53
C GLU A 51 -13.52 -7.38 -3.01
N GLU A 52 -14.69 -7.31 -2.38
CA GLU A 52 -14.89 -7.49 -0.93
C GLU A 52 -14.38 -8.85 -0.43
N LYS A 53 -14.34 -9.84 -1.34
CA LYS A 53 -13.82 -11.20 -1.08
C LYS A 53 -12.43 -11.41 -1.67
N TYR A 54 -11.80 -10.35 -2.21
CA TYR A 54 -10.47 -10.34 -2.81
C TYR A 54 -10.28 -11.34 -3.94
N LYS A 55 -11.38 -11.67 -4.60
CA LYS A 55 -11.44 -12.47 -5.80
C LYS A 55 -11.24 -11.54 -7.00
N PHE A 56 -10.08 -10.88 -7.04
CA PHE A 56 -9.78 -9.84 -8.03
C PHE A 56 -9.84 -10.36 -9.46
N LYS A 57 -9.44 -11.62 -9.72
CA LYS A 57 -9.55 -12.23 -11.04
C LYS A 57 -11.02 -12.37 -11.49
N GLU A 58 -11.91 -12.71 -10.57
CA GLU A 58 -13.35 -12.80 -10.82
C GLU A 58 -13.99 -11.41 -10.92
N ALA A 59 -13.56 -10.44 -10.11
CA ALA A 59 -13.99 -9.05 -10.19
C ALA A 59 -13.64 -8.45 -11.57
N ILE A 60 -12.41 -8.64 -12.05
CA ILE A 60 -11.95 -8.21 -13.39
C ILE A 60 -12.89 -8.76 -14.47
N LYS A 61 -13.17 -10.07 -14.46
CA LYS A 61 -14.08 -10.68 -15.46
C LYS A 61 -15.47 -10.03 -15.46
N VAL A 62 -15.96 -9.62 -14.30
CA VAL A 62 -17.27 -8.96 -14.19
C VAL A 62 -17.19 -7.53 -14.69
N TYR A 63 -16.16 -6.77 -14.30
CA TYR A 63 -15.97 -5.40 -14.74
C TYR A 63 -15.65 -5.27 -16.22
N GLU A 64 -14.90 -6.21 -16.81
CA GLU A 64 -14.66 -6.28 -18.26
C GLU A 64 -15.97 -6.48 -19.03
N LYS A 65 -16.87 -7.32 -18.52
CA LYS A 65 -18.21 -7.47 -19.12
C LYS A 65 -19.00 -6.17 -19.08
N CYS A 66 -18.95 -5.44 -17.96
CA CYS A 66 -19.59 -4.14 -17.85
C CYS A 66 -18.94 -3.10 -18.79
N LEU A 67 -17.61 -3.08 -18.87
CA LEU A 67 -16.82 -2.18 -19.71
C LEU A 67 -17.13 -2.36 -21.22
N HIS A 68 -17.44 -3.58 -21.64
CA HIS A 68 -17.74 -3.94 -23.03
C HIS A 68 -19.24 -3.97 -23.34
N ASP A 69 -20.11 -3.61 -22.39
CA ASP A 69 -21.54 -3.49 -22.64
C ASP A 69 -21.81 -2.31 -23.59
N LEU A 70 -22.48 -2.55 -24.72
CA LEU A 70 -22.76 -1.50 -25.71
C LEU A 70 -23.72 -0.42 -25.20
N SER A 71 -24.44 -0.69 -24.11
CA SER A 71 -25.37 0.27 -23.49
C SER A 71 -24.69 1.29 -22.58
N ILE A 72 -23.41 1.10 -22.23
CA ILE A 72 -22.71 2.06 -21.36
C ILE A 72 -22.19 3.27 -22.15
N PRO A 73 -22.44 4.50 -21.68
CA PRO A 73 -21.81 5.70 -22.23
C PRO A 73 -20.29 5.59 -22.21
N GLU A 74 -19.63 6.20 -23.21
CA GLU A 74 -18.17 6.18 -23.30
C GLU A 74 -17.51 6.73 -22.02
N GLU A 75 -18.07 7.78 -21.43
CA GLU A 75 -17.54 8.39 -20.20
C GLU A 75 -17.67 7.50 -18.95
N ASP A 76 -18.53 6.47 -18.97
CA ASP A 76 -18.69 5.53 -17.86
C ASP A 76 -17.57 4.48 -17.87
N LYS A 77 -16.92 4.28 -19.02
CA LYS A 77 -15.75 3.40 -19.15
C LYS A 77 -14.56 3.88 -18.31
N ILE A 78 -14.50 5.16 -17.96
CA ILE A 78 -13.48 5.75 -17.08
C ILE A 78 -13.47 5.00 -15.74
N GLY A 79 -14.64 4.85 -15.11
CA GLY A 79 -14.76 4.21 -13.81
C GLY A 79 -14.42 2.71 -13.87
N PHE A 80 -14.92 1.99 -14.87
CA PHE A 80 -14.60 0.57 -15.04
C PHE A 80 -13.12 0.32 -15.32
N ASN A 81 -12.46 1.18 -16.12
CA ASN A 81 -11.01 1.09 -16.31
C ASN A 81 -10.26 1.33 -15.00
N ILE A 82 -10.65 2.30 -14.18
CA ILE A 82 -10.03 2.50 -12.85
C ILE A 82 -10.21 1.25 -11.97
N LEU A 83 -11.42 0.68 -11.89
CA LEU A 83 -11.70 -0.51 -11.08
C LEU A 83 -10.89 -1.73 -11.54
N ILE A 84 -10.84 -1.99 -12.84
CA ILE A 84 -10.04 -3.09 -13.41
C ILE A 84 -8.54 -2.83 -13.17
N GLY A 85 -8.08 -1.60 -13.35
CA GLY A 85 -6.71 -1.19 -13.07
C GLY A 85 -6.32 -1.45 -11.61
N ASN A 86 -7.18 -1.07 -10.66
CA ASN A 86 -6.99 -1.35 -9.23
C ASN A 86 -6.92 -2.86 -8.96
N CYS A 87 -7.81 -3.65 -9.55
CA CYS A 87 -7.77 -5.11 -9.41
C CYS A 87 -6.45 -5.71 -9.96
N TYR A 88 -5.95 -5.23 -11.10
CA TYR A 88 -4.66 -5.66 -11.62
C TYR A 88 -3.50 -5.22 -10.74
N TYR A 89 -3.56 -4.00 -10.20
CA TYR A 89 -2.58 -3.49 -9.25
C TYR A 89 -2.50 -4.38 -8.00
N PHE A 90 -3.65 -4.76 -7.41
CA PHE A 90 -3.70 -5.70 -6.27
C PHE A 90 -3.24 -7.12 -6.62
N LEU A 91 -3.22 -7.49 -7.89
CA LEU A 91 -2.63 -8.75 -8.37
C LEU A 91 -1.14 -8.60 -8.72
N SER A 92 -0.52 -7.45 -8.40
CA SER A 92 0.85 -7.09 -8.77
C SER A 92 1.12 -7.13 -10.29
N LYS A 93 0.06 -6.99 -11.09
CA LYS A 93 0.08 -6.96 -12.55
C LYS A 93 0.18 -5.52 -13.04
N LEU A 94 1.32 -4.89 -12.74
CA LEU A 94 1.53 -3.45 -12.91
C LEU A 94 1.34 -2.98 -14.36
N ASN A 95 1.82 -3.73 -15.35
CA ASN A 95 1.66 -3.37 -16.77
C ASN A 95 0.18 -3.37 -17.21
N GLN A 96 -0.61 -4.34 -16.74
CA GLN A 96 -2.05 -4.37 -17.01
C GLN A 96 -2.77 -3.22 -16.29
N ALA A 97 -2.41 -2.97 -15.03
CA ALA A 97 -2.97 -1.86 -14.26
C ALA A 97 -2.71 -0.51 -14.96
N GLU A 98 -1.47 -0.29 -15.40
CA GLU A 98 -1.03 0.92 -16.11
C GLU A 98 -1.84 1.14 -17.38
N LYS A 99 -2.03 0.07 -18.17
CA LYS A 99 -2.83 0.12 -19.40
C LYS A 99 -4.24 0.63 -19.13
N HIS A 100 -4.90 0.14 -18.08
CA HIS A 100 -6.25 0.55 -17.75
C HIS A 100 -6.31 1.99 -17.20
N PHE A 101 -5.37 2.42 -16.36
CA PHE A 101 -5.33 3.81 -15.90
C PHE A 101 -5.05 4.80 -17.03
N LYS A 102 -4.13 4.46 -17.95
CA LYS A 102 -3.90 5.25 -19.17
C LYS A 102 -5.14 5.30 -20.07
N GLU A 103 -5.87 4.20 -20.19
CA GLU A 103 -7.12 4.19 -20.97
C GLU A 103 -8.21 5.05 -20.33
N SER A 104 -8.33 5.04 -19.00
CA SER A 104 -9.19 5.97 -18.27
C SER A 104 -8.84 7.44 -18.60
N LEU A 105 -7.56 7.80 -18.60
CA LEU A 105 -7.10 9.14 -19.00
C LEU A 105 -7.36 9.47 -20.48
N ASN A 106 -7.26 8.49 -21.38
CA ASN A 106 -7.58 8.66 -22.80
C ASN A 106 -9.06 8.98 -23.03
N VAL A 107 -9.95 8.26 -22.33
CA VAL A 107 -11.39 8.52 -22.38
C VAL A 107 -11.69 9.89 -21.78
N LEU A 108 -11.10 10.23 -20.62
CA LEU A 108 -11.20 11.54 -19.97
C LEU A 108 -10.79 12.70 -20.90
N ARG A 109 -9.78 12.52 -21.73
CA ARG A 109 -9.32 13.54 -22.68
C ARG A 109 -10.39 13.91 -23.72
N ARG A 110 -11.24 12.94 -24.09
CA ARG A 110 -12.30 13.06 -25.09
C ARG A 110 -13.67 13.42 -24.49
N ALA A 111 -13.82 13.36 -23.16
CA ALA A 111 -15.07 13.68 -22.46
C ALA A 111 -15.43 15.17 -22.60
N GLU A 112 -16.73 15.46 -22.72
CA GLU A 112 -17.25 16.83 -22.92
C GLU A 112 -17.20 17.62 -21.61
N ASN A 113 -17.61 17.01 -20.50
CA ASN A 113 -17.65 17.67 -19.19
C ASN A 113 -16.40 17.38 -18.35
N LYS A 114 -15.27 18.01 -18.72
CA LYS A 114 -13.97 17.77 -18.07
C LYS A 114 -13.95 18.11 -16.58
N ILE A 115 -14.77 19.06 -16.12
CA ILE A 115 -14.77 19.51 -14.71
C ILE A 115 -15.36 18.44 -13.79
N THR A 116 -16.51 17.85 -14.14
CA THR A 116 -17.14 16.79 -13.32
C THR A 116 -16.34 15.50 -13.27
N LYS A 117 -15.28 15.41 -14.08
CA LYS A 117 -14.43 14.24 -14.27
C LYS A 117 -13.05 14.40 -13.64
N LEU A 118 -12.76 15.59 -13.09
CA LEU A 118 -11.52 15.85 -12.36
C LEU A 118 -11.26 14.86 -11.22
N PRO A 119 -12.26 14.39 -10.43
CA PRO A 119 -12.02 13.35 -9.43
C PRO A 119 -11.42 12.08 -10.06
N ALA A 120 -12.04 11.55 -11.13
CA ALA A 120 -11.55 10.37 -11.84
C ALA A 120 -10.14 10.57 -12.39
N LYS A 121 -9.88 11.77 -12.93
CA LYS A 121 -8.56 12.13 -13.46
C LYS A 121 -7.51 12.10 -12.34
N SER A 122 -7.82 12.71 -11.19
CA SER A 122 -6.94 12.70 -10.02
C SER A 122 -6.65 11.27 -9.55
N THR A 123 -7.69 10.43 -9.43
CA THR A 123 -7.52 9.01 -9.06
C THR A 123 -6.63 8.27 -10.06
N ALA A 124 -6.91 8.35 -11.37
CA ALA A 124 -6.10 7.65 -12.37
C ALA A 124 -4.63 8.12 -12.38
N LEU A 125 -4.38 9.42 -12.18
CA LEU A 125 -3.03 9.97 -12.05
C LEU A 125 -2.34 9.47 -10.77
N GLY A 126 -2.97 9.56 -9.60
CA GLY A 126 -2.40 9.05 -8.35
C GLY A 126 -2.04 7.56 -8.45
N ASN A 127 -2.90 6.77 -9.11
CA ASN A 127 -2.66 5.35 -9.32
C ASN A 127 -1.50 5.07 -10.27
N LEU A 128 -1.34 5.87 -11.31
CA LEU A 128 -0.14 5.81 -12.15
C LEU A 128 1.10 6.17 -11.32
N GLY A 129 1.01 7.18 -10.45
CA GLY A 129 2.05 7.50 -9.47
C GLY A 129 2.49 6.27 -8.67
N ASN A 130 1.53 5.53 -8.09
CA ASN A 130 1.80 4.28 -7.36
C ASN A 130 2.47 3.22 -8.24
N ILE A 131 2.03 3.07 -9.50
CA ILE A 131 2.65 2.13 -10.44
C ILE A 131 4.11 2.50 -10.71
N TYR A 132 4.38 3.75 -11.09
CA TYR A 132 5.74 4.18 -11.42
C TYR A 132 6.64 4.16 -10.19
N HIS A 133 6.11 4.47 -9.02
CA HIS A 133 6.82 4.29 -7.75
C HIS A 133 7.24 2.82 -7.55
N ASN A 134 6.30 1.88 -7.70
CA ASN A 134 6.59 0.43 -7.59
C ASN A 134 7.53 -0.10 -8.68
N LEU A 135 7.56 0.54 -9.85
CA LEU A 135 8.48 0.21 -10.94
C LEU A 135 9.89 0.82 -10.75
N GLY A 136 10.14 1.54 -9.66
CA GLY A 136 11.43 2.20 -9.41
C GLY A 136 11.67 3.39 -10.32
N LYS A 137 10.61 4.09 -10.72
CA LYS A 137 10.60 5.24 -11.63
C LYS A 137 10.12 6.49 -10.88
N PRO A 138 10.98 7.07 -10.03
CA PRO A 138 10.56 8.11 -9.10
C PRO A 138 10.20 9.44 -9.78
N ASP A 139 10.84 9.79 -10.90
CA ASP A 139 10.56 11.04 -11.61
C ASP A 139 9.15 11.01 -12.24
N GLU A 140 8.79 9.92 -12.91
CA GLU A 140 7.43 9.73 -13.43
C GLU A 140 6.40 9.67 -12.29
N ALA A 141 6.71 8.99 -11.19
CA ALA A 141 5.82 8.93 -10.02
C ALA A 141 5.55 10.33 -9.45
N LEU A 142 6.59 11.14 -9.31
CA LEU A 142 6.51 12.51 -8.82
C LEU A 142 5.61 13.37 -9.71
N GLU A 143 5.78 13.28 -11.03
CA GLU A 143 4.96 14.01 -12.00
C GLU A 143 3.47 13.68 -11.82
N TYR A 144 3.14 12.38 -11.74
CA TYR A 144 1.76 11.92 -11.59
C TYR A 144 1.14 12.32 -10.25
N TYR A 145 1.86 12.16 -9.14
CA TYR A 145 1.38 12.58 -7.82
C TYR A 145 1.16 14.10 -7.73
N GLN A 146 2.05 14.91 -8.32
CA GLN A 146 1.90 16.36 -8.34
C GLN A 146 0.67 16.80 -9.15
N GLN A 147 0.44 16.21 -10.32
CA GLN A 147 -0.76 16.48 -11.12
C GLN A 147 -2.04 16.09 -10.36
N ALA A 148 -2.04 14.94 -9.69
CA ALA A 148 -3.19 14.51 -8.87
C ALA A 148 -3.43 15.45 -7.67
N LEU A 149 -2.36 15.88 -7.00
CA LEU A 149 -2.41 16.83 -5.89
C LEU A 149 -3.00 18.18 -6.32
N GLU A 150 -2.55 18.73 -7.45
CA GLU A 150 -3.06 19.99 -8.00
C GLU A 150 -4.57 19.91 -8.26
N ILE A 151 -5.03 18.81 -8.84
CA ILE A 151 -6.45 18.59 -9.09
C ILE A 151 -7.24 18.49 -7.78
N ASN A 152 -6.76 17.72 -6.80
CA ASN A 152 -7.46 17.57 -5.52
C ASN A 152 -7.56 18.90 -4.74
N ARG A 153 -6.50 19.71 -4.76
CA ARG A 153 -6.52 21.08 -4.20
C ARG A 153 -7.54 21.96 -4.92
N LYS A 154 -7.56 21.95 -6.25
CA LYS A 154 -8.53 22.71 -7.06
C LYS A 154 -9.98 22.32 -6.77
N LEU A 155 -10.22 21.04 -6.48
CA LEU A 155 -11.53 20.52 -6.13
C LEU A 155 -11.92 20.76 -4.67
N GLY A 156 -10.99 21.19 -3.81
CA GLY A 156 -11.19 21.20 -2.36
C GLY A 156 -11.39 19.79 -1.79
N TYR A 157 -10.91 18.76 -2.48
CA TYR A 157 -11.04 17.37 -2.03
C TYR A 157 -9.91 17.01 -1.06
N GLU A 158 -10.07 17.44 0.18
CA GLU A 158 -9.06 17.39 1.24
C GLU A 158 -8.54 15.98 1.51
N GLN A 159 -9.40 14.96 1.52
CA GLN A 159 -8.97 13.57 1.77
C GLN A 159 -8.06 13.06 0.65
N GLY A 160 -8.39 13.36 -0.61
CA GLY A 160 -7.52 13.05 -1.75
C GLY A 160 -6.23 13.88 -1.74
N THR A 161 -6.29 15.12 -1.27
CA THR A 161 -5.10 15.97 -1.05
C THR A 161 -4.17 15.30 -0.04
N ALA A 162 -4.66 14.95 1.15
CA ALA A 162 -3.87 14.27 2.18
C ALA A 162 -3.25 12.95 1.69
N HIS A 163 -3.98 12.18 0.87
CA HIS A 163 -3.46 10.95 0.28
C HIS A 163 -2.26 11.20 -0.64
N ASN A 164 -2.38 12.14 -1.60
CA ASN A 164 -1.27 12.47 -2.50
C ASN A 164 -0.08 13.09 -1.77
N LEU A 165 -0.33 13.90 -0.73
CA LEU A 165 0.72 14.45 0.12
C LEU A 165 1.49 13.34 0.84
N ASN A 166 0.81 12.32 1.38
CA ASN A 166 1.47 11.16 1.98
C ASN A 166 2.36 10.41 0.98
N ASN A 167 1.86 10.16 -0.24
CA ASN A 167 2.64 9.46 -1.28
C ASN A 167 3.87 10.27 -1.70
N LEU A 168 3.74 11.60 -1.83
CA LEU A 168 4.87 12.50 -2.06
C LEU A 168 5.86 12.46 -0.90
N GLY A 169 5.38 12.50 0.34
CA GLY A 169 6.23 12.41 1.53
C GLY A 169 7.09 11.15 1.55
N ILE A 170 6.49 9.99 1.27
CA ILE A 170 7.20 8.71 1.15
C ILE A 170 8.24 8.77 0.04
N LEU A 171 7.85 9.21 -1.16
CA LEU A 171 8.75 9.27 -2.31
C LEU A 171 9.94 10.21 -2.09
N TYR A 172 9.71 11.39 -1.50
CA TYR A 172 10.80 12.31 -1.18
C TYR A 172 11.76 11.73 -0.13
N ASN A 173 11.26 10.97 0.85
CA ASN A 173 12.11 10.30 1.83
C ASN A 173 13.02 9.26 1.15
N GLU A 174 12.46 8.42 0.27
CA GLU A 174 13.21 7.43 -0.51
C GLU A 174 14.25 8.07 -1.43
N LEU A 175 13.99 9.28 -1.92
CA LEU A 175 14.93 10.09 -2.69
C LEU A 175 16.00 10.80 -1.84
N GLY A 176 16.04 10.55 -0.53
CA GLY A 176 17.02 11.16 0.39
C GLY A 176 16.75 12.64 0.66
N LYS A 177 15.49 13.08 0.54
CA LYS A 177 15.04 14.47 0.76
C LYS A 177 14.08 14.55 1.96
N PRO A 178 14.59 14.36 3.19
CA PRO A 178 13.76 14.24 4.38
C PRO A 178 13.04 15.54 4.75
N ASP A 179 13.63 16.71 4.48
CA ASP A 179 13.01 18.00 4.80
C ASP A 179 11.77 18.26 3.92
N GLU A 180 11.85 17.93 2.63
CA GLU A 180 10.70 17.95 1.73
C GLU A 180 9.65 16.92 2.16
N ALA A 181 10.07 15.70 2.50
CA ALA A 181 9.19 14.64 2.96
C ALA A 181 8.37 15.07 4.20
N LEU A 182 9.04 15.69 5.18
CA LEU A 182 8.40 16.20 6.40
C LEU A 182 7.36 17.27 6.10
N LYS A 183 7.64 18.23 5.18
CA LYS A 183 6.66 19.26 4.79
C LYS A 183 5.36 18.65 4.25
N TYR A 184 5.47 17.68 3.35
CA TYR A 184 4.30 16.98 2.82
C TYR A 184 3.56 16.20 3.91
N GLN A 185 4.31 15.55 4.80
CA GLN A 185 3.72 14.75 5.86
C GLN A 185 3.03 15.60 6.95
N GLU A 186 3.55 16.80 7.23
CA GLU A 186 2.95 17.80 8.12
C GLU A 186 1.62 18.32 7.57
N GLU A 187 1.58 18.68 6.29
CA GLU A 187 0.34 19.13 5.62
C GLU A 187 -0.71 18.01 5.61
N ALA A 188 -0.32 16.76 5.31
CA ALA A 188 -1.23 15.62 5.36
C ALA A 188 -1.77 15.35 6.77
N LEU A 189 -0.92 15.52 7.80
CA LEU A 189 -1.31 15.35 9.20
C LEU A 189 -2.28 16.45 9.64
N GLU A 190 -2.09 17.70 9.21
CA GLU A 190 -3.00 18.81 9.51
C GLU A 190 -4.41 18.53 8.96
N ILE A 191 -4.49 18.11 7.70
CA ILE A 191 -5.77 17.71 7.08
C ILE A 191 -6.39 16.55 7.88
N SER A 192 -5.61 15.52 8.17
CA SER A 192 -6.10 14.35 8.92
C SER A 192 -6.66 14.72 10.30
N LYS A 193 -6.01 15.65 11.00
CA LYS A 193 -6.48 16.20 12.30
C LYS A 193 -7.76 17.01 12.15
N LYS A 194 -7.86 17.86 11.13
CA LYS A 194 -9.06 18.66 10.82
C LYS A 194 -10.30 17.76 10.65
N PHE A 195 -10.15 16.62 9.97
CA PHE A 195 -11.24 15.65 9.77
C PHE A 195 -11.39 14.63 10.91
N LYS A 196 -10.53 14.68 11.94
CA LYS A 196 -10.47 13.71 13.03
C LYS A 196 -10.35 12.26 12.52
N ASP A 197 -9.67 12.07 11.39
CA ASP A 197 -9.41 10.74 10.83
C ASP A 197 -8.27 10.09 11.60
N GLU A 198 -8.61 9.36 12.66
CA GLU A 198 -7.62 8.75 13.56
C GLU A 198 -6.63 7.83 12.82
N GLN A 199 -7.05 7.12 11.77
CA GLN A 199 -6.11 6.25 11.07
C GLN A 199 -5.22 7.02 10.10
N ALA A 200 -5.74 8.04 9.42
CA ALA A 200 -4.89 8.90 8.60
C ALA A 200 -3.85 9.61 9.47
N ILE A 201 -4.22 9.99 10.71
CA ILE A 201 -3.28 10.50 11.72
C ILE A 201 -2.24 9.43 12.08
N ALA A 202 -2.65 8.20 12.42
CA ALA A 202 -1.71 7.13 12.78
C ALA A 202 -0.74 6.78 11.64
N ASN A 203 -1.24 6.75 10.40
CA ASN A 203 -0.41 6.52 9.21
C ASN A 203 0.59 7.66 9.01
N SER A 204 0.12 8.91 9.15
CA SER A 204 0.98 10.09 9.04
C SER A 204 2.10 10.09 10.07
N LEU A 205 1.77 9.81 11.34
CA LEU A 205 2.75 9.69 12.43
C LEU A 205 3.77 8.56 12.16
N THR A 206 3.30 7.44 11.62
CA THR A 206 4.18 6.32 11.25
C THR A 206 5.15 6.73 10.14
N ASN A 207 4.67 7.39 9.09
CA ASN A 207 5.51 7.87 8.00
C ASN A 207 6.53 8.92 8.48
N THR A 208 6.12 9.88 9.31
CA THR A 208 7.06 10.84 9.94
C THR A 208 8.11 10.12 10.79
N GLY A 209 7.71 9.09 11.54
CA GLY A 209 8.64 8.26 12.30
C GLY A 209 9.64 7.51 11.42
N ILE A 210 9.21 7.00 10.26
CA ILE A 210 10.10 6.37 9.28
C ILE A 210 11.12 7.40 8.78
N ILE A 211 10.67 8.60 8.38
CA ILE A 211 11.55 9.68 7.91
C ILE A 211 12.62 10.01 8.96
N TYR A 212 12.24 10.13 10.24
CA TYR A 212 13.22 10.36 11.31
C TYR A 212 14.16 9.17 11.53
N THR A 213 13.66 7.94 11.43
CA THR A 213 14.51 6.74 11.54
C THR A 213 15.58 6.72 10.46
N ASP A 214 15.21 7.01 9.21
CA ASP A 214 16.09 7.05 8.04
C ASP A 214 17.06 8.24 8.09
N SER A 215 16.63 9.35 8.68
CA SER A 215 17.44 10.56 8.90
C SER A 215 18.39 10.45 10.11
N GLY A 216 18.53 9.26 10.71
CA GLY A 216 19.43 9.05 11.86
C GLY A 216 18.93 9.64 13.18
N LYS A 217 17.62 9.85 13.32
CA LYS A 217 16.91 10.35 14.51
C LYS A 217 15.92 9.31 15.09
N PRO A 218 16.39 8.08 15.42
CA PRO A 218 15.49 7.01 15.85
C PRO A 218 14.81 7.28 17.21
N GLU A 219 15.37 8.09 18.11
CA GLU A 219 14.72 8.46 19.37
C GLU A 219 13.45 9.31 19.15
N GLU A 220 13.50 10.27 18.24
CA GLU A 220 12.36 11.08 17.82
C GLU A 220 11.30 10.21 17.14
N ALA A 221 11.74 9.29 16.28
CA ALA A 221 10.86 8.32 15.62
C ALA A 221 10.08 7.45 16.62
N LEU A 222 10.74 6.97 17.67
CA LEU A 222 10.10 6.11 18.69
C LEU A 222 8.92 6.80 19.40
N LYS A 223 8.98 8.12 19.61
CA LYS A 223 7.86 8.88 20.19
C LYS A 223 6.64 8.86 19.26
N LEU A 224 6.86 9.15 17.98
CA LEU A 224 5.79 9.14 16.97
C LEU A 224 5.21 7.75 16.76
N PHE A 225 6.05 6.72 16.74
CA PHE A 225 5.58 5.34 16.66
C PHE A 225 4.74 4.95 17.87
N GLN A 226 5.09 5.41 19.07
CA GLN A 226 4.29 5.15 20.26
C GLN A 226 2.89 5.78 20.15
N GLU A 227 2.79 7.03 19.69
CA GLU A 227 1.50 7.69 19.44
C GLU A 227 0.68 6.94 18.36
N ALA A 228 1.30 6.58 17.23
CA ALA A 228 0.64 5.79 16.19
C ALA A 228 0.17 4.42 16.71
N LEU A 229 0.97 3.76 17.56
CA LEU A 229 0.66 2.47 18.16
C LEU A 229 -0.57 2.55 19.07
N GLU A 230 -0.71 3.62 19.86
CA GLU A 230 -1.85 3.85 20.74
C GLU A 230 -3.15 3.99 19.93
N ILE A 231 -3.12 4.77 18.86
CA ILE A 231 -4.26 4.93 17.95
C ILE A 231 -4.62 3.60 17.29
N ASN A 232 -3.63 2.88 16.74
CA ASN A 232 -3.86 1.59 16.09
C ASN A 232 -4.42 0.53 17.06
N LYS A 233 -3.96 0.52 18.32
CA LYS A 233 -4.51 -0.33 19.39
C LYS A 233 -5.95 0.05 19.74
N LYS A 234 -6.24 1.34 19.91
CA LYS A 234 -7.60 1.86 20.15
C LYS A 234 -8.56 1.41 19.06
N ASN A 235 -8.13 1.50 17.80
CA ASN A 235 -8.91 1.11 16.62
C ASN A 235 -8.94 -0.41 16.38
N LYS A 236 -8.20 -1.19 17.18
CA LYS A 236 -8.01 -2.63 16.99
C LYS A 236 -7.50 -2.95 15.58
N TYR A 237 -6.68 -2.08 15.00
CA TYR A 237 -6.16 -2.20 13.65
C TYR A 237 -4.86 -3.01 13.65
N GLN A 238 -4.97 -4.32 13.41
CA GLN A 238 -3.86 -5.26 13.64
C GLN A 238 -2.66 -5.05 12.71
N GLU A 239 -2.86 -4.72 11.43
CA GLU A 239 -1.72 -4.42 10.56
C GLU A 239 -1.03 -3.13 10.93
N GLY A 240 -1.77 -2.06 11.25
CA GLY A 240 -1.14 -0.83 11.72
C GLY A 240 -0.29 -1.09 12.96
N ILE A 241 -0.74 -1.96 13.87
CA ILE A 241 0.07 -2.40 15.02
C ILE A 241 1.32 -3.16 14.55
N ALA A 242 1.20 -4.10 13.61
CA ALA A 242 2.33 -4.88 13.10
C ALA A 242 3.36 -4.02 12.36
N ASN A 243 2.89 -3.08 11.53
CA ASN A 243 3.70 -2.11 10.78
C ASN A 243 4.47 -1.21 11.75
N VAL A 244 3.78 -0.62 12.73
CA VAL A 244 4.43 0.20 13.76
C VAL A 244 5.45 -0.61 14.57
N PHE A 245 5.13 -1.85 14.97
CA PHE A 245 6.11 -2.71 15.65
C PHE A 245 7.34 -3.01 14.77
N ASN A 246 7.17 -3.24 13.47
CA ASN A 246 8.29 -3.42 12.57
C ASN A 246 9.21 -2.17 12.56
N ASN A 247 8.63 -0.97 12.47
CA ASN A 247 9.43 0.26 12.42
C ASN A 247 10.05 0.63 13.77
N ILE A 248 9.39 0.31 14.89
CA ILE A 248 10.02 0.37 16.21
C ILE A 248 11.22 -0.59 16.28
N GLY A 249 11.09 -1.80 15.72
CA GLY A 249 12.19 -2.74 15.60
C GLY A 249 13.37 -2.17 14.81
N LEU A 250 13.09 -1.50 13.69
CA LEU A 250 14.10 -0.82 12.87
C LEU A 250 14.78 0.33 13.62
N ALA A 251 14.01 1.18 14.30
CA ALA A 251 14.57 2.26 15.12
C ALA A 251 15.50 1.72 16.22
N HIS A 252 15.11 0.63 16.91
CA HIS A 252 15.98 -0.04 17.88
C HIS A 252 17.22 -0.67 17.23
N SER A 253 17.11 -1.18 16.01
CA SER A 253 18.26 -1.67 15.24
C SER A 253 19.26 -0.55 14.93
N ASN A 254 18.79 0.62 14.48
CA ASN A 254 19.62 1.81 14.24
C ASN A 254 20.31 2.29 15.53
N LEU A 255 19.66 2.11 16.68
CA LEU A 255 20.21 2.35 18.02
C LEU A 255 21.17 1.27 18.50
N ARG A 256 21.44 0.22 17.71
CA ARG A 256 22.22 -0.97 18.09
C ARG A 256 21.67 -1.72 19.31
N LYS A 257 20.37 -1.57 19.60
CA LYS A 257 19.65 -2.27 20.69
C LYS A 257 19.04 -3.56 20.12
N THR A 258 19.90 -4.52 19.78
CA THR A 258 19.53 -5.72 19.01
C THR A 258 18.44 -6.57 19.66
N ASP A 259 18.47 -6.74 20.99
CA ASP A 259 17.46 -7.54 21.70
C ASP A 259 16.07 -6.91 21.61
N GLN A 260 15.99 -5.59 21.73
CA GLN A 260 14.73 -4.86 21.58
C GLN A 260 14.22 -4.93 20.14
N ALA A 261 15.12 -4.77 19.16
CA ALA A 261 14.78 -4.89 17.76
C ALA A 261 14.18 -6.26 17.43
N ILE A 262 14.82 -7.35 17.89
CA ILE A 262 14.31 -8.72 17.72
C ILE A 262 12.94 -8.89 18.38
N ASP A 263 12.75 -8.44 19.62
CA ASP A 263 11.46 -8.53 20.32
C ASP A 263 10.33 -7.85 19.54
N TYR A 264 10.57 -6.64 19.04
CA TYR A 264 9.58 -5.91 18.24
C TYR A 264 9.31 -6.55 16.88
N TYR A 265 10.33 -7.04 16.18
CA TYR A 265 10.13 -7.80 14.95
C TYR A 265 9.36 -9.10 15.19
N GLN A 266 9.59 -9.79 16.31
CA GLN A 266 8.83 -10.99 16.69
C GLN A 266 7.36 -10.66 17.02
N LYS A 267 7.10 -9.53 17.68
CA LYS A 267 5.73 -9.03 17.91
C LYS A 267 5.02 -8.75 16.59
N ALA A 268 5.67 -8.06 15.65
CA ALA A 268 5.15 -7.82 14.31
C ALA A 268 4.89 -9.13 13.55
N LEU A 269 5.86 -10.06 13.57
CA LEU A 269 5.78 -11.37 12.93
C LEU A 269 4.60 -12.20 13.44
N LYS A 270 4.38 -12.21 14.76
CA LYS A 270 3.25 -12.92 15.39
C LYS A 270 1.91 -12.39 14.89
N ILE A 271 1.78 -11.07 14.77
CA ILE A 271 0.56 -10.44 14.25
C ILE A 271 0.42 -10.75 12.76
N ASN A 272 1.47 -10.57 11.96
CA ASN A 272 1.46 -10.85 10.53
C ASN A 272 1.10 -12.31 10.21
N LYS A 273 1.62 -13.29 10.98
CA LYS A 273 1.21 -14.69 10.90
C LYS A 273 -0.28 -14.89 11.24
N LYS A 274 -0.77 -14.24 12.29
CA LYS A 274 -2.18 -14.32 12.71
C LYS A 274 -3.11 -13.73 11.65
N ILE A 275 -2.73 -12.60 11.05
CA ILE A 275 -3.53 -11.91 10.03
C ILE A 275 -3.40 -12.51 8.63
N GLY A 276 -2.41 -13.39 8.42
CA GLY A 276 -2.13 -14.00 7.12
C GLY A 276 -1.42 -13.06 6.14
N TYR A 277 -0.83 -11.97 6.61
CA TYR A 277 -0.08 -11.03 5.77
C TYR A 277 1.32 -11.58 5.47
N LYS A 278 1.42 -12.34 4.38
CA LYS A 278 2.63 -13.08 4.00
C LYS A 278 3.84 -12.19 3.77
N GLU A 279 3.65 -11.04 3.12
CA GLU A 279 4.76 -10.11 2.86
C GLU A 279 5.34 -9.56 4.17
N GLY A 280 4.48 -9.13 5.10
CA GLY A 280 4.91 -8.73 6.43
C GLY A 280 5.62 -9.85 7.21
N VAL A 281 5.16 -11.10 7.08
CA VAL A 281 5.86 -12.26 7.65
C VAL A 281 7.28 -12.38 7.09
N ALA A 282 7.44 -12.37 5.77
CA ALA A 282 8.74 -12.51 5.12
C ALA A 282 9.68 -11.35 5.46
N THR A 283 9.17 -10.11 5.49
CA THR A 283 9.91 -8.92 5.90
C THR A 283 10.40 -9.02 7.34
N ASN A 284 9.54 -9.39 8.29
CA ASN A 284 9.97 -9.51 9.69
C ASN A 284 11.00 -10.64 9.88
N LEU A 285 10.84 -11.77 9.19
CA LEU A 285 11.83 -12.86 9.20
C LEU A 285 13.18 -12.38 8.64
N GLY A 286 13.17 -11.66 7.51
CA GLY A 286 14.37 -11.08 6.91
C GLY A 286 15.08 -10.09 7.83
N ASN A 287 14.33 -9.20 8.50
CA ASN A 287 14.87 -8.24 9.46
C ASN A 287 15.51 -8.92 10.68
N ILE A 288 14.88 -9.97 11.21
CA ILE A 288 15.46 -10.78 12.28
C ILE A 288 16.74 -11.48 11.80
N GLY A 289 16.72 -12.06 10.60
CA GLY A 289 17.88 -12.69 9.98
C GLY A 289 19.05 -11.71 9.84
N LEU A 290 18.78 -10.48 9.40
CA LEU A 290 19.78 -9.42 9.28
C LEU A 290 20.42 -9.08 10.63
N ILE A 291 19.63 -8.99 11.71
CA ILE A 291 20.18 -8.76 13.05
C ILE A 291 21.12 -9.90 13.44
N TYR A 292 20.73 -11.16 13.20
CA TYR A 292 21.60 -12.29 13.52
C TYR A 292 22.91 -12.29 12.70
N ILE A 293 22.89 -11.81 11.45
CA ILE A 293 24.12 -11.57 10.69
C ILE A 293 25.00 -10.53 11.37
N THR A 294 24.44 -9.39 11.78
CA THR A 294 25.24 -8.35 12.48
C THR A 294 25.84 -8.83 13.79
N LEU A 295 25.24 -9.86 14.41
CA LEU A 295 25.72 -10.50 15.63
C LEU A 295 26.73 -11.65 15.37
N GLY A 296 27.07 -11.95 14.11
CA GLY A 296 27.94 -13.07 13.74
C GLY A 296 27.30 -14.46 13.93
N LYS A 297 25.98 -14.52 14.07
CA LYS A 297 25.20 -15.75 14.32
C LYS A 297 24.63 -16.31 13.01
N SER A 298 25.53 -16.76 12.14
CA SER A 298 25.20 -17.21 10.78
C SER A 298 24.21 -18.37 10.72
N LYS A 299 24.23 -19.30 11.69
CA LYS A 299 23.30 -20.44 11.73
C LYS A 299 21.86 -19.97 11.96
N GLU A 300 21.67 -19.06 12.92
CA GLU A 300 20.37 -18.47 13.23
C GLU A 300 19.86 -17.62 12.07
N ALA A 301 20.73 -16.79 11.48
CA ALA A 301 20.37 -15.99 10.31
C ALA A 301 19.87 -16.84 9.14
N LEU A 302 20.58 -17.93 8.80
CA LEU A 302 20.19 -18.86 7.73
C LEU A 302 18.79 -19.43 7.96
N LYS A 303 18.46 -19.81 9.19
CA LYS A 303 17.12 -20.32 9.52
C LYS A 303 16.05 -19.29 9.16
N TYR A 304 16.21 -18.03 9.57
CA TYR A 304 15.22 -16.99 9.29
C TYR A 304 15.15 -16.64 7.80
N TYR A 305 16.28 -16.61 7.08
CA TYR A 305 16.29 -16.36 5.64
C TYR A 305 15.67 -17.51 4.84
N GLN A 306 15.86 -18.76 5.25
CA GLN A 306 15.19 -19.92 4.65
C GLN A 306 13.67 -19.86 4.86
N GLU A 307 13.21 -19.56 6.09
CA GLU A 307 11.78 -19.35 6.36
C GLU A 307 11.20 -18.20 5.51
N ALA A 308 11.93 -17.08 5.37
CA ALA A 308 11.50 -15.96 4.53
C ALA A 308 11.44 -16.33 3.04
N LEU A 309 12.41 -17.12 2.56
CA LEU A 309 12.50 -17.60 1.18
C LEU A 309 11.30 -18.48 0.83
N GLU A 310 10.93 -19.41 1.70
CA GLU A 310 9.74 -20.26 1.51
C GLU A 310 8.48 -19.41 1.33
N VAL A 311 8.32 -18.36 2.14
CA VAL A 311 7.17 -17.44 2.03
C VAL A 311 7.18 -16.72 0.69
N PHE A 312 8.32 -16.18 0.23
CA PHE A 312 8.42 -15.49 -1.05
C PHE A 312 8.24 -16.41 -2.26
N ILE A 313 8.70 -17.67 -2.20
CA ILE A 313 8.42 -18.69 -3.21
C ILE A 313 6.92 -18.92 -3.34
N HIS A 314 6.21 -19.04 -2.21
CA HIS A 314 4.74 -19.16 -2.23
C HIS A 314 4.00 -17.91 -2.73
N MET A 315 4.67 -16.76 -2.79
CA MET A 315 4.14 -15.51 -3.31
C MET A 315 4.54 -15.24 -4.76
N ASP A 316 5.40 -16.06 -5.37
CA ASP A 316 6.01 -15.81 -6.68
C ASP A 316 6.76 -14.46 -6.78
N ALA A 317 7.38 -14.04 -5.67
CA ALA A 317 8.08 -12.76 -5.56
C ALA A 317 9.54 -12.87 -6.05
N GLN A 318 9.74 -13.11 -7.35
CA GLN A 318 11.05 -13.44 -7.95
C GLN A 318 12.20 -12.51 -7.53
N PRO A 319 12.07 -11.16 -7.54
CA PRO A 319 13.17 -10.29 -7.12
C PRO A 319 13.61 -10.51 -5.66
N ARG A 320 12.66 -10.80 -4.76
CA ARG A 320 12.95 -11.06 -3.33
C ARG A 320 13.58 -12.44 -3.13
N ILE A 321 13.13 -13.43 -3.91
CA ILE A 321 13.70 -14.78 -3.93
C ILE A 321 15.19 -14.70 -4.31
N GLU A 322 15.53 -13.99 -5.39
CA GLU A 322 16.91 -13.85 -5.86
C GLU A 322 17.82 -13.18 -4.81
N ILE A 323 17.33 -12.14 -4.12
CA ILE A 323 18.08 -11.47 -3.06
C ILE A 323 18.37 -12.44 -1.91
N LEU A 324 17.36 -13.17 -1.43
CA LEU A 324 17.54 -14.12 -0.32
C LEU A 324 18.46 -15.29 -0.70
N LEU A 325 18.36 -15.81 -1.93
CA LEU A 325 19.27 -16.86 -2.40
C LEU A 325 20.72 -16.38 -2.43
N LYS A 326 20.97 -15.14 -2.86
CA LYS A 326 22.32 -14.52 -2.81
C LYS A 326 22.82 -14.40 -1.37
N LEU A 327 21.98 -13.88 -0.46
CA LEU A 327 22.35 -13.74 0.96
C LEU A 327 22.66 -15.09 1.59
N ILE A 328 21.81 -16.10 1.39
CA ILE A 328 22.01 -17.47 1.90
C ILE A 328 23.34 -18.03 1.38
N LYS A 329 23.61 -17.90 0.07
CA LYS A 329 24.86 -18.37 -0.54
C LYS A 329 26.09 -17.71 0.08
N ILE A 330 26.08 -16.38 0.26
CA ILE A 330 27.19 -15.65 0.89
C ILE A 330 27.47 -16.20 2.29
N ILE A 331 26.43 -16.39 3.10
CA ILE A 331 26.56 -16.89 4.48
C ILE A 331 27.09 -18.34 4.51
N GLU A 332 26.69 -19.17 3.56
CA GLU A 332 27.16 -20.55 3.44
C GLU A 332 28.62 -20.63 2.98
N GLU A 333 29.07 -19.71 2.12
CA GLU A 333 30.46 -19.62 1.65
C GLU A 333 31.39 -19.15 2.77
N GLU A 334 31.03 -18.09 3.51
CA GLU A 334 31.80 -17.60 4.67
C GLU A 334 32.00 -18.66 5.77
N LYS A 335 31.07 -19.61 5.85
CA LYS A 335 31.11 -20.71 6.83
C LYS A 335 32.01 -21.87 6.38
N LYS A 336 32.37 -21.95 5.10
CA LYS A 336 33.32 -22.94 4.56
C LYS A 336 34.77 -22.45 4.64
N GLU A 337 34.97 -21.14 4.69
CA GLU A 337 36.29 -20.51 4.80
C GLU A 337 36.80 -20.35 6.25
N LYS A 338 35.94 -20.61 7.23
CA LYS A 338 36.24 -20.63 8.68
C LYS A 338 36.14 -22.05 9.23
#